data_AF-A0AA37UHB4-F1
#
_entry.id   AF-A0AA37UHB4-F1
#
_cell.length_a   1.000
_cell.length_b   1.000
_cell.length_c   1.000
_cell.angle_alpha   90.00
_cell.angle_beta   90.00
_cell.angle_gamma   90.00
#
_symmetry.space_group_name_H-M   'P 1'
#
loop_
_entity.id
_entity.type
_entity.pdbx_description
1 polymer ?
#
loop_
_entity_poly.entity_id
_entity_poly.type
_entity_poly.pdbx_seq_one_letter_code
_entity_poly.pdbx_strand_id
1 'polypeptide(L)'
;MLFTPIGQEDASFLVHWVTLLIEGAAYVLVAFAAWVQGRMFLQPRRYGLTSRRAGYVGGVKSTLKLYLPIIALLVIGAIYEAVSVIFVIS
;
A
#
# COMPACT_ATOMS: atom_id res chain seq x y z
N MET A 1 -21.83 5.26 7.16
CA MET A 1 -22.13 6.27 8.20
C MET A 1 -23.51 6.90 8.01
N LEU A 2 -23.98 7.19 6.77
CA LEU A 2 -25.20 7.99 6.54
C LEU A 2 -26.54 7.20 6.64
N PHE A 3 -26.54 5.87 6.74
CA PHE A 3 -27.78 5.06 6.68
C PHE A 3 -27.90 3.95 7.73
N THR A 4 -27.06 3.95 8.76
CA THR A 4 -27.13 2.97 9.86
C THR A 4 -28.23 3.39 10.85
N PRO A 5 -29.22 2.53 11.15
CA PRO A 5 -30.22 2.80 12.18
C PRO A 5 -29.54 2.96 13.55
N ILE A 6 -29.90 4.01 14.29
CA ILE A 6 -29.33 4.28 15.63
C ILE A 6 -29.64 3.09 16.55
N GLY A 7 -28.60 2.37 16.97
CA GLY A 7 -28.70 1.23 17.90
C GLY A 7 -28.32 -0.13 17.34
N GLN A 8 -27.94 -0.26 16.06
CA GLN A 8 -27.33 -1.49 15.52
C GLN A 8 -25.80 -1.40 15.49
N GLU A 9 -25.12 -2.44 15.96
CA GLU A 9 -23.68 -2.61 15.73
C GLU A 9 -23.47 -2.91 14.25
N ASP A 10 -23.08 -1.88 13.51
CA ASP A 10 -22.93 -1.95 12.07
C ASP A 10 -21.46 -2.26 11.75
N ALA A 11 -21.13 -3.56 11.73
CA ALA A 11 -19.79 -4.07 11.44
C ALA A 11 -19.25 -3.63 10.05
N SER A 12 -20.12 -3.09 9.20
CA SER A 12 -19.78 -2.45 7.93
C SER A 12 -18.78 -1.29 8.07
N PHE A 13 -18.69 -0.66 9.24
CA PHE A 13 -17.64 0.32 9.53
C PHE A 13 -16.23 -0.26 9.51
N LEU A 14 -16.02 -1.46 10.07
CA LEU A 14 -14.70 -2.10 10.13
C LEU A 14 -14.17 -2.40 8.71
N VAL A 15 -15.03 -2.98 7.87
CA VAL A 15 -14.73 -3.22 6.44
C VAL A 15 -14.35 -1.92 5.72
N HIS A 16 -15.03 -0.81 6.05
CA HIS A 16 -14.75 0.49 5.45
C HIS A 16 -13.39 1.06 5.91
N TRP A 17 -13.05 0.90 7.19
CA TRP A 17 -11.76 1.35 7.74
C TRP A 17 -10.58 0.59 7.14
N VAL A 18 -10.70 -0.73 6.96
CA VAL A 18 -9.65 -1.52 6.29
C VAL A 18 -9.47 -1.11 4.85
N THR A 19 -10.56 -0.96 4.13
CA THR A 19 -10.51 -0.57 2.72
C THR A 19 -9.83 0.80 2.58
N LEU A 20 -10.20 1.78 3.42
CA LEU A 20 -9.54 3.08 3.50
C LEU A 20 -8.05 2.99 3.86
N LEU A 21 -7.68 2.09 4.79
CA LEU A 21 -6.29 1.87 5.18
C LEU A 21 -5.46 1.32 4.00
N ILE A 22 -6.02 0.35 3.26
CA ILE A 22 -5.37 -0.25 2.09
C ILE A 22 -5.19 0.80 0.98
N GLU A 23 -6.25 1.54 0.65
CA GLU A 23 -6.19 2.60 -0.36
C GLU A 23 -5.21 3.70 0.03
N GLY A 24 -5.24 4.16 1.28
CA GLY A 24 -4.30 5.15 1.81
C GLY A 24 -2.84 4.67 1.74
N ALA A 25 -2.58 3.43 2.13
CA ALA A 25 -1.25 2.83 1.99
C ALA A 25 -0.82 2.78 0.52
N ALA A 26 -1.70 2.33 -0.39
CA ALA A 26 -1.40 2.28 -1.81
C ALA A 26 -1.01 3.67 -2.38
N TYR A 27 -1.71 4.74 -2.01
CA TYR A 27 -1.36 6.10 -2.46
C TYR A 27 0.02 6.57 -1.95
N VAL A 28 0.32 6.35 -0.66
CA VAL A 28 1.63 6.71 -0.09
C VAL A 28 2.76 6.00 -0.82
N LEU A 29 2.53 4.76 -1.21
CA LEU A 29 3.52 3.93 -1.88
C LEU A 29 3.70 4.29 -3.34
N VAL A 30 2.62 4.61 -4.04
CA VAL A 30 2.69 5.18 -5.39
C VAL A 30 3.45 6.50 -5.38
N ALA A 31 3.22 7.36 -4.37
CA ALA A 31 3.97 8.60 -4.22
C ALA A 31 5.47 8.36 -3.94
N PHE A 32 5.79 7.40 -3.07
CA PHE A 32 7.17 7.02 -2.77
C PHE A 32 7.88 6.40 -3.98
N ALA A 33 7.19 5.53 -4.71
CA ALA A 33 7.65 4.95 -5.97
C ALA A 33 7.99 6.02 -7.02
N ALA A 34 7.07 6.96 -7.23
CA ALA A 34 7.27 8.08 -8.14
C ALA A 34 8.47 8.94 -7.72
N TRP A 35 8.64 9.18 -6.42
CA TRP A 35 9.79 9.92 -5.89
C TRP A 35 11.12 9.19 -6.13
N VAL A 36 11.22 7.89 -5.80
CA VAL A 36 12.42 7.07 -6.04
C VAL A 36 12.76 7.02 -7.53
N GLN A 37 11.76 6.78 -8.38
CA GLN A 37 11.94 6.73 -9.83
C GLN A 37 12.39 8.08 -10.40
N GLY A 38 11.81 9.19 -9.93
CA GLY A 38 12.24 10.55 -10.28
C GLY A 38 13.68 10.82 -9.88
N ARG A 39 14.10 10.40 -8.68
CA ARG A 39 15.48 10.58 -8.20
C ARG A 39 16.50 9.76 -9.00
N MET A 40 16.19 8.50 -9.33
CA MET A 40 17.08 7.67 -10.15
C MET A 40 17.13 8.12 -11.61
N PHE A 41 16.06 8.69 -12.15
CA PHE A 41 16.02 9.25 -13.50
C PHE A 41 16.78 10.58 -13.61
N LEU A 42 16.62 11.48 -12.63
CA LEU A 42 17.27 12.79 -12.62
C LEU A 42 18.75 12.71 -12.24
N GLN A 43 19.13 11.77 -11.37
CA GLN A 43 20.50 11.65 -10.84
C GLN A 43 21.07 10.22 -10.95
N PRO A 44 21.07 9.58 -12.14
CA PRO A 44 21.50 8.19 -12.31
C PRO A 44 22.95 7.93 -11.86
N ARG A 45 23.83 8.92 -12.06
CA ARG A 45 25.25 8.83 -11.64
C ARG A 45 25.45 8.68 -10.13
N ARG A 46 24.55 9.22 -9.28
CA ARG A 46 24.62 9.04 -7.81
C ARG A 46 24.31 7.61 -7.37
N TYR A 47 23.63 6.85 -8.22
CA TYR A 47 23.26 5.45 -7.97
C TYR A 47 24.12 4.48 -8.78
N GLY A 48 25.26 4.92 -9.32
CA GLY A 48 26.18 4.09 -10.11
C GLY A 48 25.61 3.67 -11.48
N LEU A 49 24.56 4.33 -11.97
CA LEU A 49 23.89 3.98 -13.23
C LEU A 49 24.47 4.80 -14.39
N THR A 50 24.79 4.10 -15.48
CA THR A 50 25.53 4.64 -16.63
C THR A 50 24.70 5.54 -17.54
N SER A 51 23.37 5.42 -17.53
CA SER A 51 22.46 6.19 -18.38
C SER A 51 21.11 6.46 -17.71
N ARG A 52 20.36 7.45 -18.22
CA ARG A 52 18.98 7.73 -17.77
C ARG A 52 18.02 6.55 -17.99
N ARG A 53 18.25 5.74 -19.04
CA ARG A 53 17.50 4.49 -19.27
C ARG A 53 17.80 3.42 -18.21
N ALA A 54 19.07 3.29 -17.81
CA ALA A 54 19.45 2.43 -16.70
C ALA A 54 18.87 2.95 -15.35
N GLY A 55 18.82 4.27 -15.17
CA GLY A 55 18.10 4.95 -14.09
C GLY A 55 16.62 4.58 -14.00
N TYR A 56 15.93 4.59 -15.15
CA TYR A 56 14.52 4.23 -15.24
C TYR A 56 14.26 2.76 -14.87
N VAL A 57 14.99 1.83 -15.48
CA VAL A 57 14.83 0.38 -15.21
C VAL A 57 15.24 0.03 -13.78
N GLY A 58 16.30 0.63 -13.26
CA GLY A 58 16.74 0.45 -11.86
C GLY A 58 15.73 1.00 -10.84
N GLY A 59 15.11 2.15 -11.16
CA GLY A 59 14.03 2.74 -10.36
C GLY A 59 12.80 1.85 -10.29
N VAL A 60 12.36 1.31 -11.43
CA VAL A 60 11.25 0.36 -11.48
C VAL A 60 11.55 -0.92 -10.69
N LYS A 61 12.76 -1.49 -10.84
CA LYS A 61 13.14 -2.72 -10.14
C LYS A 61 13.24 -2.54 -8.62
N SER A 62 13.73 -1.39 -8.16
CA SER A 62 13.79 -1.07 -6.72
C SER A 62 12.40 -0.81 -6.14
N THR A 63 11.56 -0.11 -6.91
CA THR A 63 10.16 0.11 -6.55
C THR A 63 9.39 -1.21 -6.41
N LEU A 64 9.58 -2.16 -7.34
CA LEU A 64 8.95 -3.47 -7.29
C LEU A 64 9.35 -4.28 -6.05
N LYS A 65 10.60 -4.13 -5.59
CA LYS A 65 11.06 -4.78 -4.35
C LYS A 65 10.42 -4.20 -3.10
N LEU A 66 10.04 -2.92 -3.10
CA LEU A 66 9.28 -2.33 -2.00
C LEU A 66 7.85 -2.87 -1.95
N TYR A 67 7.20 -3.13 -3.10
CA TYR A 67 5.85 -3.69 -3.15
C TYR A 67 5.72 -5.05 -2.47
N LEU A 68 6.79 -5.87 -2.46
CA LEU A 68 6.75 -7.21 -1.88
C LEU A 68 6.46 -7.25 -0.36
N PRO A 69 7.21 -6.55 0.51
CA PRO A 69 6.91 -6.49 1.94
C PRO A 69 5.59 -5.77 2.25
N ILE A 70 5.20 -4.81 1.43
CA ILE A 70 3.92 -4.10 1.56
C ILE A 70 2.75 -5.07 1.37
N ILE A 71 2.76 -5.83 0.27
CA ILE A 71 1.72 -6.81 -0.02
C ILE A 71 1.67 -7.85 1.10
N ALA A 72 2.83 -8.31 1.60
CA ALA A 72 2.88 -9.22 2.74
C ALA A 72 2.22 -8.62 4.00
N LEU A 73 2.50 -7.35 4.33
CA LEU A 73 1.90 -6.67 5.48
C LEU A 73 0.38 -6.49 5.31
N LEU A 74 -0.07 -6.14 4.10
CA LEU A 74 -1.48 -5.98 3.77
C LEU A 74 -2.23 -7.32 3.85
N VAL A 75 -1.62 -8.40 3.37
CA VAL A 75 -2.20 -9.75 3.48
C VAL A 75 -2.31 -10.18 4.94
N ILE A 76 -1.28 -9.93 5.76
CA ILE A 76 -1.34 -10.21 7.20
C ILE A 76 -2.46 -9.40 7.87
N GLY A 77 -2.56 -8.11 7.57
CA GLY A 77 -3.61 -7.23 8.10
C GLY A 77 -5.01 -7.69 7.68
N ALA A 78 -5.19 -8.06 6.42
CA ALA A 78 -6.46 -8.56 5.90
C ALA A 78 -6.84 -9.92 6.51
N ILE A 79 -5.87 -10.83 6.73
CA ILE A 79 -6.12 -12.11 7.40
C ILE A 79 -6.52 -11.87 8.86
N TYR A 80 -5.81 -10.99 9.57
CA TYR A 80 -6.16 -10.65 10.96
C TYR A 80 -7.58 -10.11 11.05
N GLU A 81 -7.96 -9.22 10.13
CA GLU A 81 -9.31 -8.65 10.06
C GLU A 81 -10.36 -9.72 9.74
N ALA A 82 -10.13 -10.56 8.74
CA ALA A 82 -11.05 -11.66 8.41
C ALA A 82 -11.25 -12.63 9.58
N VAL A 83 -10.17 -12.97 10.28
CA VAL A 83 -10.23 -13.82 11.50
C VAL A 83 -10.98 -13.09 12.61
N SER A 84 -10.72 -11.81 12.84
CA SER A 84 -11.42 -11.04 13.86
C SER A 84 -12.93 -10.96 13.57
N VAL A 85 -13.33 -10.76 12.31
CA VAL A 85 -14.74 -10.76 11.91
C VAL A 85 -15.38 -12.12 12.14
N ILE A 86 -14.70 -13.21 11.76
CA ILE A 86 -15.23 -14.57 11.88
C ILE A 86 -15.35 -15.03 13.33
N PHE A 87 -14.47 -14.58 14.24
CA PHE A 87 -14.42 -15.09 15.62
C PHE A 87 -14.92 -14.11 16.69
N VAL A 88 -14.96 -12.80 16.42
CA VAL A 88 -15.33 -11.76 17.41
C VAL A 88 -16.73 -11.19 17.15
N ILE A 89 -17.19 -11.18 15.90
CA ILE A 89 -18.52 -10.69 15.51
C ILE A 89 -19.54 -11.83 15.36
N SER A 90 -19.08 -13.10 15.41
CA SER A 90 -19.92 -14.31 15.37
C SER A 90 -20.53 -14.69 16.72
#